data_AF-A0A938IFX6-F1
#
_entry.id   AF-A0A938IFX6-F1
#
_cell.length_a   1.000
_cell.length_b   1.000
_cell.length_c   1.000
_cell.angle_alpha   90.00
_cell.angle_beta   90.00
_cell.angle_gamma   90.00
#
_symmetry.space_group_name_H-M   'P 1'
#
loop_
_entity.id
_entity.type
_entity.pdbx_description
1 polymer ?
#
loop_
_entity_poly.entity_id
_entity_poly.type
_entity_poly.pdbx_seq_one_letter_code
_entity_poly.pdbx_strand_id
1 'polypeptide(L)'
;MTQPDSIQTNIVRFLRTIPETWIDHDPSALSEMQDRAVELLTAAGMIERRVTLRLRMAGHPLAVEATITMTGEAGLAQARRRVSESARARRHPGLD
;
A
#
# COMPACT_ATOMS: atom_id res chain seq x y z
N MET A 1 -30.96 -11.70 8.75
CA MET A 1 -30.49 -10.78 7.67
C MET A 1 -29.37 -9.94 8.26
N THR A 2 -28.12 -10.21 7.89
CA THR A 2 -26.97 -9.44 8.38
C THR A 2 -26.96 -8.11 7.64
N GLN A 3 -27.09 -7.01 8.38
CA GLN A 3 -27.01 -5.66 7.81
C GLN A 3 -25.64 -5.51 7.12
N PRO A 4 -25.56 -4.97 5.90
CA PRO A 4 -24.27 -4.74 5.27
C PRO A 4 -23.43 -3.85 6.20
N ASP A 5 -22.31 -4.39 6.69
CA ASP A 5 -21.44 -3.68 7.63
C ASP A 5 -21.08 -2.33 6.99
N SER A 6 -21.47 -1.24 7.66
CA SER A 6 -21.22 0.11 7.15
C SER A 6 -19.71 0.35 7.02
N ILE A 7 -19.31 1.25 6.12
CA ILE A 7 -17.90 1.59 5.96
C ILE A 7 -17.27 2.09 7.27
N GLN A 8 -18.02 2.82 8.10
CA GLN A 8 -17.58 3.27 9.42
C GLN A 8 -17.33 2.09 10.37
N THR A 9 -18.22 1.11 10.40
CA THR A 9 -18.07 -0.10 11.24
C THR A 9 -16.81 -0.88 10.86
N ASN A 10 -16.53 -1.01 9.56
CA ASN A 10 -15.34 -1.68 9.06
C ASN A 10 -14.06 -0.89 9.39
N ILE A 11 -14.08 0.44 9.23
CA ILE A 11 -12.94 1.30 9.58
C ILE A 11 -12.59 1.16 11.06
N VAL A 12 -13.57 1.25 11.96
CA VAL A 12 -13.34 1.14 13.41
C VAL A 12 -12.83 -0.26 13.78
N ARG A 13 -13.41 -1.31 13.20
CA ARG A 13 -12.96 -2.69 13.42
C ARG A 13 -11.51 -2.86 12.96
N PHE A 14 -11.17 -2.30 11.80
CA PHE A 14 -9.82 -2.36 11.24
C PHE A 14 -8.80 -1.58 12.10
N LEU A 15 -9.11 -0.34 12.49
CA LEU A 15 -8.22 0.47 13.35
C LEU A 15 -7.80 -0.24 14.65
N ARG A 16 -8.69 -1.04 15.24
CA ARG A 16 -8.40 -1.84 16.44
C ARG A 16 -7.41 -2.99 16.22
N THR A 17 -7.18 -3.37 14.97
CA THR A 17 -6.22 -4.41 14.57
C THR A 17 -4.85 -3.83 14.22
N ILE A 18 -4.74 -2.49 14.13
CA ILE A 18 -3.49 -1.84 13.78
C ILE A 18 -2.60 -1.79 15.03
N PRO A 19 -1.37 -2.32 14.93
CA PRO A 19 -0.43 -2.29 16.05
C PRO A 19 0.00 -0.86 16.37
N GLU A 20 0.28 -0.60 17.64
CA GLU A 20 0.81 0.69 18.11
C GLU A 20 2.26 0.94 17.65
N THR A 21 2.95 -0.10 17.19
CA THR A 21 4.33 -0.04 16.69
C THR A 21 4.43 -0.58 15.28
N TRP A 22 5.52 -0.23 14.59
CA TRP A 22 5.82 -0.76 13.26
C TRP A 22 5.88 -2.28 13.26
N ILE A 23 5.06 -2.91 12.43
CA ILE A 23 5.18 -4.34 12.12
C ILE A 23 5.31 -4.53 10.61
N ASP A 24 6.05 -5.56 10.24
CA ASP A 24 5.97 -6.07 8.87
C ASP A 24 4.59 -6.69 8.67
N HIS A 25 3.95 -6.30 7.58
CA HIS A 25 2.63 -6.76 7.21
C HIS A 25 2.69 -7.40 5.83
N ASP A 26 2.14 -8.61 5.70
CA ASP A 26 1.98 -9.26 4.40
C ASP A 26 0.79 -8.62 3.67
N PRO A 27 1.02 -7.83 2.60
CA PRO A 27 -0.07 -7.17 1.88
C PRO A 27 -0.99 -8.16 1.16
N SER A 28 -0.56 -9.40 0.94
CA SER A 28 -1.40 -10.43 0.32
C SER A 28 -2.40 -11.07 1.31
N ALA A 29 -2.24 -10.81 2.61
CA ALA A 29 -3.15 -11.28 3.65
C ALA A 29 -4.40 -10.39 3.82
N LEU A 30 -4.45 -9.23 3.17
CA LEU A 30 -5.62 -8.33 3.21
C LEU A 30 -6.64 -8.70 2.15
N SER A 31 -7.91 -8.70 2.55
CA SER A 31 -9.02 -8.62 1.59
C SER A 31 -9.02 -7.26 0.89
N GLU A 32 -9.64 -7.17 -0.29
CA GLU A 32 -9.78 -5.91 -1.04
C GLU A 32 -10.37 -4.76 -0.19
N MET A 33 -11.33 -5.08 0.68
CA MET A 33 -11.95 -4.10 1.58
C MET A 33 -10.99 -3.59 2.65
N GLN A 34 -10.13 -4.46 3.19
CA GLN A 34 -9.13 -4.07 4.19
C GLN A 34 -8.00 -3.27 3.55
N ASP A 35 -7.53 -3.64 2.36
CA ASP A 35 -6.54 -2.87 1.62
C ASP A 35 -7.08 -1.45 1.31
N ARG A 36 -8.35 -1.36 0.87
CA ARG A 36 -9.01 -0.06 0.68
C ARG A 36 -9.15 0.75 1.96
N ALA A 37 -9.40 0.10 3.11
CA ALA A 37 -9.45 0.78 4.40
C ALA A 37 -8.08 1.35 4.80
N VAL A 38 -7.00 0.58 4.59
CA VAL A 38 -5.61 1.06 4.79
C VAL A 38 -5.35 2.30 3.95
N GLU A 39 -5.70 2.27 2.66
CA GLU A 39 -5.53 3.44 1.78
C GLU A 39 -6.26 4.67 2.31
N LEU A 40 -7.55 4.54 2.65
CA LEU A 40 -8.34 5.67 3.14
C LEU A 40 -7.81 6.23 4.46
N LEU A 41 -7.36 5.36 5.36
CA LEU A 41 -6.79 5.76 6.64
C LEU A 41 -5.43 6.44 6.47
N THR A 42 -4.59 5.93 5.57
CA THR A 42 -3.32 6.58 5.22
C THR A 42 -3.59 7.95 4.58
N ALA A 43 -4.53 8.05 3.63
CA ALA A 43 -4.89 9.32 2.99
C ALA A 43 -5.44 10.35 4.00
N ALA A 44 -6.22 9.90 4.98
CA ALA A 44 -6.73 10.75 6.04
C ALA A 44 -5.66 11.14 7.09
N GLY A 45 -4.42 10.64 6.95
CA GLY A 45 -3.34 10.89 7.92
C GLY A 45 -3.51 10.16 9.25
N MET A 46 -4.43 9.19 9.31
CA MET A 46 -4.76 8.44 10.53
C MET A 46 -3.76 7.34 10.82
N ILE A 47 -3.07 6.84 9.80
CA ILE A 47 -2.01 5.83 9.92
C ILE A 47 -0.85 6.19 8.99
N GLU A 48 0.37 5.94 9.44
CA GLU A 48 1.57 5.99 8.60
C GLU A 48 1.80 4.61 7.97
N ARG A 49 2.30 4.57 6.73
CA ARG A 49 2.66 3.35 6.04
C ARG A 49 4.10 3.43 5.56
N ARG A 50 4.85 2.35 5.81
CA ARG A 50 6.22 2.19 5.33
C ARG A 50 6.28 1.06 4.30
N VAL A 51 6.91 1.31 3.16
CA VAL A 51 7.06 0.34 2.08
C VAL A 51 8.53 0.26 1.69
N THR A 52 9.11 -0.93 1.75
CA THR A 52 10.47 -1.18 1.26
C THR A 52 10.41 -1.90 -0.08
N LEU A 53 11.07 -1.32 -1.07
CA LEU A 53 11.22 -1.87 -2.41
C LEU A 53 12.65 -2.35 -2.58
N ARG A 54 12.83 -3.65 -2.80
CA ARG A 54 14.13 -4.22 -3.20
C ARG A 54 14.10 -4.52 -4.69
N LEU A 55 14.88 -3.76 -5.45
CA LEU A 55 15.00 -3.88 -6.89
C LEU A 55 16.28 -4.67 -7.23
N ARG A 56 16.14 -5.68 -8.08
CA ARG A 56 17.27 -6.45 -8.63
C ARG A 56 17.15 -6.49 -10.14
N MET A 57 18.27 -6.32 -10.82
CA MET A 57 18.36 -6.58 -12.26
C MET A 57 18.77 -8.04 -12.48
N ALA A 58 18.10 -8.73 -13.41
CA ALA A 58 18.43 -10.13 -13.73
C ALA A 58 19.88 -10.22 -14.22
N GLY A 59 20.64 -11.19 -13.71
CA GLY A 59 22.05 -11.36 -14.04
C GLY A 59 23.00 -10.35 -13.40
N HIS A 60 22.50 -9.36 -12.64
CA HIS A 60 23.34 -8.37 -11.98
C HIS A 60 23.41 -8.63 -10.46
N PRO A 61 24.61 -8.60 -9.83
CA PRO A 61 24.76 -8.93 -8.41
C PRO A 61 24.19 -7.85 -7.49
N LEU A 62 24.14 -6.60 -7.96
CA LEU A 62 23.66 -5.46 -7.18
C LEU A 62 22.14 -5.51 -6.98
N ALA A 63 21.72 -5.27 -5.74
CA ALA A 63 20.34 -4.94 -5.39
C ALA A 63 20.29 -3.51 -4.88
N VAL A 64 19.27 -2.76 -5.29
CA VAL A 64 18.99 -1.41 -4.76
C VAL A 64 17.78 -1.52 -3.86
N GLU A 65 17.90 -0.97 -2.65
CA GLU A 65 16.79 -0.86 -1.71
C GLU A 65 16.35 0.60 -1.57
N ALA A 66 15.05 0.82 -1.61
CA ALA A 66 14.44 2.11 -1.37
C ALA A 66 13.28 1.94 -0.39
N THR A 67 13.25 2.74 0.67
CA THR A 67 12.13 2.77 1.63
C THR A 67 11.35 4.06 1.47
N ILE A 68 10.03 3.92 1.37
CA ILE A 68 9.07 5.03 1.25
C ILE A 68 8.21 5.05 2.51
N THR A 69 8.11 6.22 3.13
CA THR A 69 7.16 6.48 4.22
C THR A 69 6.05 7.39 3.70
N MET A 70 4.80 7.05 3.97
CA MET A 70 3.64 7.79 3.51
C MET A 70 2.60 7.98 4.63
N THR A 71 2.17 9.23 4.80
CA THR A 71 1.09 9.65 5.70
C THR A 71 0.36 10.81 5.03
N GLY A 72 -0.97 10.82 5.10
CA GLY A 72 -1.80 11.83 4.45
C GLY A 72 -2.00 11.62 2.94
N GLU A 73 -2.91 12.40 2.36
CA GLU A 73 -3.36 12.28 0.97
C GLU A 73 -2.21 12.42 -0.03
N ALA A 74 -1.33 13.41 0.18
CA ALA A 74 -0.20 13.68 -0.72
C ALA A 74 0.82 12.53 -0.75
N GLY A 75 1.14 11.95 0.42
CA GLY A 75 2.04 10.80 0.53
C GLY A 75 1.49 9.57 -0.18
N LEU A 76 0.18 9.32 -0.05
CA LEU A 76 -0.48 8.19 -0.70
C LEU A 76 -0.63 8.39 -2.22
N ALA A 77 -1.03 9.59 -2.66
CA ALA A 77 -1.19 9.91 -4.08
C ALA A 77 0.15 9.79 -4.85
N GLN A 78 1.26 10.19 -4.23
CA GLN A 78 2.59 10.05 -4.80
C GLN A 78 3.00 8.56 -4.91
N ALA A 79 2.69 7.75 -3.89
CA ALA A 79 2.96 6.32 -3.91
C ALA A 79 2.15 5.58 -5.00
N ARG A 80 0.84 5.86 -5.10
CA ARG A 80 -0.05 5.23 -6.08
C ARG A 80 0.41 5.51 -7.52
N ARG A 81 0.76 6.77 -7.81
CA ARG A 81 1.24 7.20 -9.12
C ARG A 81 2.47 6.40 -9.56
N ARG A 82 3.46 6.29 -8.66
CA ARG A 82 4.70 5.53 -8.91
C ARG A 82 4.42 4.06 -9.20
N VAL A 83 3.49 3.43 -8.50
CA VAL A 83 3.11 2.03 -8.74
C VAL A 83 2.37 1.87 -10.08
N SER A 84 1.41 2.74 -10.41
CA SER A 84 0.67 2.67 -11.68
C SER A 84 1.58 2.88 -12.89
N GLU A 85 2.51 3.83 -12.81
CA GLU A 85 3.49 4.09 -13.87
C GLU A 85 4.45 2.89 -14.03
N SER A 86 4.92 2.33 -12.92
CA SER A 86 5.77 1.13 -12.91
C SER A 86 5.05 -0.13 -13.42
N ALA A 87 3.74 -0.26 -13.21
CA ALA A 87 2.92 -1.38 -13.68
C ALA A 87 2.51 -1.22 -15.16
N ARG A 88 2.46 0.02 -15.67
CA ARG A 88 2.19 0.34 -17.08
C ARG A 88 3.44 0.13 -17.93
N ALA A 89 4.61 0.56 -17.45
CA ALA A 89 5.89 0.32 -18.11
C ALA A 89 6.21 -1.18 -18.28
N ARG A 90 5.74 -2.04 -17.36
CA ARG A 90 5.90 -3.50 -17.44
C ARG A 90 4.93 -4.22 -18.38
N ARG A 91 3.89 -3.52 -18.89
CA ARG A 91 2.89 -4.09 -19.81
C ARG A 91 3.17 -3.84 -21.29
N HIS A 92 4.13 -2.97 -21.63
CA HIS A 92 4.56 -2.73 -23.01
C HIS A 92 6.10 -2.75 -23.11
N PRO A 93 6.74 -3.93 -23.18
CA PRO A 93 8.12 -4.01 -23.62
C PRO A 93 8.13 -3.95 -25.15
N GLY A 94 8.32 -2.75 -25.69
CA GLY A 94 8.54 -2.53 -27.13
C GLY A 94 7.27 -2.33 -27.96
N LEU A 95 7.03 -1.08 -28.35
CA LEU A 95 6.67 -0.73 -29.72
C LEU A 95 7.33 0.64 -29.96
N ASP A 96 8.34 0.62 -30.83
CA ASP A 96 8.78 1.80 -31.58
C ASP A 96 7.61 2.33 -32.44
#